data_AF-A0A3Q3XQV3-F1
#
_entry.id   AF-A0A3Q3XQV3-F1
#
_cell.length_a   1.000
_cell.length_b   1.000
_cell.length_c   1.000
_cell.angle_alpha   90.00
_cell.angle_beta   90.00
_cell.angle_gamma   90.00
#
_symmetry.space_group_name_H-M   'P 1'
#
loop_
_entity.id
_entity.type
_entity.pdbx_description
1 polymer ?
#
loop_
_entity_poly.entity_id
_entity_poly.type
_entity_poly.pdbx_seq_one_letter_code
_entity_poly.pdbx_strand_id
1 'polypeptide(L)'
;ACFWNVGGSRKVLFDFHGVPMIQRFTTNWEKIQNFQARPDDILIATYPKAGTTWVSYILDLLYFGQTSPERQTSIPLSERVPFLELTVSPTNSGVDKAENITTSPRLIKTHFPVQFVPKSFWEQNCKIIYVARNAKDNMVSFFHFDRMALTQPDPGDWSSYFKRFLEGKLLYGSWYDHVNGWWKKKQTDNKIHYMFYEDMIEDTGHEIDKLCGFLGLSLSVEEKKRISGGVQFDNMKRNNMVNYSTSQVMDFKISPFMRKGKVGDWKNHFTVAQNEEFDEDYKQTMKNSPLKFHWEV
;
A
#
# COMPACT_ATOMS: atom_id res chain seq x y z
N ALA A 1 31.53 9.92 12.67
CA ALA A 1 31.20 8.59 12.12
C ALA A 1 30.24 7.90 13.07
N CYS A 2 28.93 7.96 12.80
CA CYS A 2 27.93 7.18 13.54
C CYS A 2 27.65 5.92 12.72
N PHE A 3 28.26 4.81 13.14
CA PHE A 3 27.93 3.50 12.63
C PHE A 3 26.52 3.14 13.13
N TRP A 4 25.51 3.37 12.29
CA TRP A 4 24.21 2.74 12.50
C TRP A 4 24.42 1.25 12.35
N ASN A 5 24.26 0.52 13.45
CA ASN A 5 24.19 -0.93 13.41
C ASN A 5 22.85 -1.29 12.74
N VAL A 6 22.84 -1.35 11.40
CA VAL A 6 21.70 -1.80 10.58
C VAL A 6 21.57 -3.34 10.63
N GLY A 7 22.10 -3.98 11.68
CA GLY A 7 21.76 -5.35 12.07
C GLY A 7 20.36 -5.38 12.67
N GLY A 8 19.35 -5.10 11.85
CA GLY A 8 17.96 -5.05 12.27
C GLY A 8 17.45 -6.46 12.54
N SER A 9 17.33 -6.85 13.81
CA SER A 9 16.59 -8.04 14.18
C SER A 9 15.16 -7.98 13.62
N ARG A 10 14.68 -9.13 13.11
CA ARG A 10 13.29 -9.33 12.68
C ARG A 10 12.35 -8.87 13.79
N LYS A 11 11.28 -8.16 13.42
CA LYS A 11 10.34 -7.59 14.41
C LYS A 11 9.31 -8.61 14.85
N VAL A 12 8.94 -8.57 16.11
CA VAL A 12 7.95 -9.49 16.66
C VAL A 12 6.57 -8.86 16.53
N LEU A 13 5.62 -9.65 16.04
CA LEU A 13 4.21 -9.28 16.02
C LEU A 13 3.64 -9.33 17.44
N PHE A 14 2.77 -8.39 17.77
CA PHE A 14 1.98 -8.43 18.99
C PHE A 14 0.56 -7.96 18.69
N ASP A 15 -0.40 -8.34 19.54
CA ASP A 15 -1.78 -7.86 19.41
C ASP A 15 -1.85 -6.36 19.78
N PHE A 16 -2.31 -5.56 18.83
CA PHE A 16 -2.56 -4.14 19.02
C PHE A 16 -4.01 -3.86 18.67
N HIS A 17 -4.86 -3.78 19.70
CA HIS A 17 -6.30 -3.59 19.56
C HIS A 17 -6.97 -4.64 18.64
N GLY A 18 -6.59 -5.91 18.78
CA GLY A 18 -7.14 -7.01 17.97
C GLY A 18 -6.51 -7.16 16.58
N VAL A 19 -5.45 -6.42 16.27
CA VAL A 19 -4.72 -6.49 14.99
C VAL A 19 -3.24 -6.79 15.25
N PRO A 20 -2.65 -7.81 14.62
CA PRO A 20 -1.22 -8.07 14.71
C PRO A 20 -0.40 -6.93 14.11
N MET A 21 0.40 -6.26 14.95
CA MET A 21 1.20 -5.10 14.59
C MET A 21 2.66 -5.27 15.04
N ILE A 22 3.54 -4.39 14.56
CA ILE A 22 4.92 -4.26 15.04
C ILE A 22 5.12 -2.91 15.73
N GLN A 23 6.04 -2.86 16.70
CA GLN A 23 6.30 -1.64 17.49
C GLN A 23 6.59 -0.42 16.60
N ARG A 24 7.31 -0.62 15.49
CA ARG A 24 7.65 0.43 14.54
C ARG A 24 6.43 1.21 14.00
N PHE A 25 5.25 0.59 14.00
CA PHE A 25 4.00 1.17 13.50
C PHE A 25 3.03 1.59 14.61
N THR A 26 3.39 1.38 15.87
CA THR A 26 2.53 1.65 17.04
C THR A 26 3.22 2.50 18.12
N THR A 27 4.54 2.65 18.11
CA THR A 27 5.26 3.41 19.15
C THR A 27 4.83 4.87 19.22
N ASN A 28 4.56 5.51 18.08
CA ASN A 28 4.05 6.88 18.03
C ASN A 28 2.52 6.95 17.89
N TRP A 29 1.79 5.96 18.42
CA TRP A 29 0.34 5.84 18.21
C TRP A 29 -0.44 7.11 18.59
N GLU A 30 -0.16 7.72 19.74
CA GLU A 30 -0.82 8.95 20.17
C GLU A 30 -0.59 10.10 19.17
N LYS A 31 0.65 10.28 18.73
CA LYS A 31 1.01 11.29 17.70
C LYS A 31 0.31 11.02 16.38
N ILE A 32 0.19 9.76 15.97
CA ILE A 32 -0.53 9.37 14.75
C ILE A 32 -2.03 9.66 14.88
N GLN A 33 -2.65 9.31 16.00
CA GLN A 33 -4.08 9.56 16.24
C GLN A 33 -4.42 11.05 16.35
N ASN A 34 -3.48 11.86 16.85
CA ASN A 34 -3.61 13.32 16.93
C ASN A 34 -3.15 14.05 15.65
N PHE A 35 -2.78 13.33 14.59
CA PHE A 35 -2.41 13.93 13.30
C PHE A 35 -3.50 14.87 12.80
N GLN A 36 -3.12 16.06 12.35
CA GLN A 36 -4.04 17.05 11.80
C GLN A 36 -4.05 16.97 10.27
N ALA A 37 -5.05 16.28 9.73
CA ALA A 37 -5.33 16.28 8.30
C ALA A 37 -5.74 17.69 7.83
N ARG A 38 -5.45 18.01 6.57
CA ARG A 38 -5.95 19.20 5.87
C ARG A 38 -7.13 18.79 4.98
N PRO A 39 -8.12 19.67 4.72
CA PRO A 39 -9.27 19.35 3.87
C PRO A 39 -8.92 18.82 2.47
N ASP A 40 -7.77 19.24 1.94
CA ASP A 40 -7.27 18.86 0.63
C ASP A 40 -6.33 17.65 0.65
N ASP A 41 -6.00 17.09 1.83
CA ASP A 41 -5.18 15.88 1.90
C ASP A 41 -5.83 14.71 1.18
N ILE A 42 -4.98 13.86 0.60
CA ILE A 42 -5.38 12.60 -0.03
C ILE A 42 -4.70 11.47 0.72
N LEU A 43 -5.52 10.62 1.35
CA LEU A 43 -5.06 9.40 2.00
C LEU A 43 -5.07 8.22 1.02
N ILE A 44 -3.95 7.53 0.90
CA ILE A 44 -3.79 6.34 0.08
C ILE A 44 -3.74 5.14 1.03
N ALA A 45 -4.80 4.35 1.06
CA ALA A 45 -4.93 3.22 1.95
C ALA A 45 -4.90 1.90 1.16
N THR A 46 -4.17 0.91 1.66
CA THR A 46 -4.09 -0.41 1.00
C THR A 46 -3.76 -1.46 2.05
N TYR A 47 -4.26 -2.69 1.92
CA TYR A 47 -3.55 -3.80 2.56
C TYR A 47 -2.13 -3.88 1.96
N PRO A 48 -1.09 -4.26 2.73
CA PRO A 48 0.25 -4.37 2.17
C PRO A 48 0.27 -5.10 0.83
N LYS A 49 1.09 -4.62 -0.10
CA LYS A 49 1.34 -5.25 -1.41
C LYS A 49 0.16 -5.26 -2.40
N ALA A 50 -0.86 -4.44 -2.16
CA ALA A 50 -1.98 -4.25 -3.08
C ALA A 50 -1.77 -3.18 -4.17
N GLY A 51 -0.55 -2.65 -4.36
CA GLY A 51 -0.27 -1.65 -5.41
C GLY A 51 -0.09 -0.21 -4.92
N THR A 52 0.18 0.01 -3.63
CA THR A 52 0.35 1.34 -3.01
C THR A 52 1.33 2.23 -3.76
N THR A 53 2.54 1.73 -4.09
CA THR A 53 3.54 2.51 -4.82
C THR A 53 3.07 2.92 -6.21
N TRP A 54 2.24 2.10 -6.85
CA TRP A 54 1.71 2.36 -8.18
C TRP A 54 0.71 3.51 -8.15
N VAL A 55 -0.32 3.41 -7.29
CA VAL A 55 -1.31 4.47 -7.13
C VAL A 55 -0.70 5.75 -6.55
N SER A 56 0.27 5.65 -5.63
CA SER A 56 1.02 6.81 -5.13
C SER A 56 1.75 7.54 -6.25
N TYR A 57 2.38 6.81 -7.19
CA TYR A 57 3.09 7.44 -8.29
C TYR A 57 2.13 8.02 -9.34
N ILE A 58 1.01 7.36 -9.61
CA ILE A 58 -0.08 7.92 -10.43
C ILE A 58 -0.52 9.26 -9.85
N LEU A 59 -0.87 9.32 -8.57
CA LEU A 59 -1.35 10.54 -7.91
C LEU A 59 -0.33 11.66 -7.91
N ASP A 60 0.94 11.34 -7.64
CA ASP A 60 2.00 12.34 -7.71
C ASP A 60 2.14 12.93 -9.13
N LEU A 61 2.08 12.08 -10.16
CA LEU A 61 2.13 12.54 -11.54
C LEU A 61 0.89 13.37 -11.93
N LEU A 62 -0.29 13.03 -11.41
CA LEU A 62 -1.53 13.78 -11.66
C LEU A 62 -1.47 15.19 -11.06
N TYR A 63 -1.00 15.32 -9.81
CA TYR A 63 -0.99 16.62 -9.11
C TYR A 63 0.25 17.47 -9.39
N PHE A 64 1.40 16.82 -9.54
CA PHE A 64 2.70 17.49 -9.58
C PHE A 64 3.47 17.27 -10.88
N GLY A 65 2.90 16.49 -11.81
CA GLY A 65 3.54 16.16 -13.07
C GLY A 65 3.89 17.37 -13.93
N GLN A 66 3.06 18.42 -13.87
CA GLN A 66 3.27 19.68 -14.58
C GLN A 66 3.80 20.80 -13.69
N THR A 67 3.32 20.87 -12.45
CA THR A 67 3.57 22.00 -11.55
C THR A 67 4.91 21.90 -10.81
N SER A 68 5.45 20.70 -10.65
CA SER A 68 6.75 20.46 -9.99
C SER A 68 7.47 19.22 -10.58
N PRO A 69 7.72 19.18 -11.91
CA PRO A 69 8.28 18.01 -12.59
C PRO A 69 9.66 17.59 -12.06
N GLU A 70 10.47 18.55 -11.60
CA GLU A 70 11.81 18.33 -11.03
C GLU A 70 11.78 17.42 -9.79
N ARG A 71 10.66 17.36 -9.08
CA ARG A 71 10.53 16.48 -7.89
C ARG A 71 10.56 15.00 -8.25
N GLN A 72 10.18 14.65 -9.48
CA GLN A 72 10.14 13.26 -9.94
C GLN A 72 11.54 12.65 -10.08
N THR A 73 12.57 13.47 -10.23
CA THR A 73 13.97 13.03 -10.38
C THR A 73 14.86 13.37 -9.19
N SER A 74 14.41 14.28 -8.30
CA SER A 74 15.19 14.75 -7.15
C SER A 74 14.74 14.20 -5.80
N ILE A 75 13.48 13.75 -5.67
CA ILE A 75 12.91 13.30 -4.39
C ILE A 75 12.31 11.89 -4.54
N PRO A 76 12.77 10.89 -3.75
CA PRO A 76 12.16 9.56 -3.75
C PRO A 76 10.67 9.61 -3.40
N LEU A 77 9.87 8.72 -4.00
CA LEU A 77 8.42 8.66 -3.77
C LEU A 77 8.07 8.44 -2.29
N SER A 78 8.93 7.75 -1.53
CA SER A 78 8.73 7.55 -0.09
C SER A 78 8.79 8.85 0.73
N GLU A 79 9.44 9.89 0.21
CA GLU A 79 9.48 11.23 0.83
C GLU A 79 8.38 12.13 0.24
N ARG A 80 8.00 11.94 -1.03
CA ARG A 80 6.87 12.65 -1.66
C ARG A 80 5.52 12.19 -1.13
N VAL A 81 5.41 10.92 -0.75
CA VAL A 81 4.21 10.28 -0.20
C VAL A 81 4.56 9.59 1.13
N PRO A 82 4.60 10.34 2.24
CA PRO A 82 5.01 9.84 3.55
C PRO A 82 4.12 8.69 4.01
N PHE A 83 4.76 7.72 4.67
CA PHE A 83 4.09 6.57 5.25
C PHE A 83 3.66 6.88 6.68
N LEU A 84 2.38 7.20 6.88
CA LEU A 84 1.85 7.81 8.10
C LEU A 84 2.33 7.13 9.39
N GLU A 85 2.17 5.81 9.48
CA GLU A 85 2.49 5.06 10.70
C GLU A 85 3.96 4.68 10.85
N LEU A 86 4.82 5.00 9.88
CA LEU A 86 6.23 4.64 9.95
C LEU A 86 6.96 5.48 11.02
N THR A 87 7.43 4.84 12.08
CA THR A 87 8.34 5.49 13.04
C THR A 87 9.78 5.01 12.79
N VAL A 88 10.70 5.94 12.49
CA VAL A 88 12.14 5.64 12.41
C VAL A 88 12.83 6.06 13.71
N SER A 89 12.48 7.23 14.22
CA SER A 89 12.87 7.75 15.54
C SER A 89 11.76 8.70 16.05
N PRO A 90 11.81 9.15 17.33
CA PRO A 90 10.80 10.07 17.87
C PRO A 90 10.61 11.37 17.07
N THR A 91 11.66 11.84 16.38
CA THR A 91 11.67 13.07 15.57
C THR A 91 11.76 12.81 14.07
N ASN A 92 11.68 11.55 13.64
CA ASN A 92 11.69 11.14 12.24
C ASN A 92 10.63 10.05 12.04
N SER A 93 9.38 10.48 11.94
CA SER A 93 8.22 9.63 11.67
C SER A 93 7.47 10.05 10.41
N GLY A 94 6.56 9.19 9.95
CA GLY A 94 5.63 9.49 8.86
C GLY A 94 4.80 10.73 9.12
N VAL A 95 4.37 10.93 10.37
CA VAL A 95 3.68 12.14 10.82
C VAL A 95 4.56 13.37 10.62
N ASP A 96 5.80 13.36 11.13
CA ASP A 96 6.74 14.49 10.96
C ASP A 96 6.95 14.83 9.49
N LYS A 97 7.09 13.80 8.64
CA LYS A 97 7.26 13.99 7.21
C LYS A 97 6.01 14.59 6.57
N ALA A 98 4.82 14.10 6.91
CA ALA A 98 3.56 14.63 6.38
C ALA A 98 3.28 16.07 6.84
N GLU A 99 3.66 16.44 8.06
CA GLU A 99 3.54 17.80 8.58
C GLU A 99 4.48 18.77 7.87
N ASN A 100 5.71 18.32 7.54
CA ASN A 100 6.71 19.12 6.84
C ASN A 100 6.49 19.22 5.31
N ILE A 101 5.49 18.55 4.74
CA ILE A 101 5.15 18.74 3.32
C ILE A 101 4.51 20.12 3.12
N THR A 102 5.18 20.91 2.27
CA THR A 102 4.76 22.25 1.87
C THR A 102 3.84 22.28 0.65
N THR A 103 3.81 21.21 -0.15
CA THR A 103 2.90 21.13 -1.31
C THR A 103 1.47 20.79 -0.90
N SER A 104 0.52 21.27 -1.71
CA SER A 104 -0.91 20.97 -1.62
C SER A 104 -1.37 20.36 -2.94
N PRO A 105 -2.18 19.27 -2.92
CA PRO A 105 -2.56 18.50 -1.74
C PRO A 105 -1.38 17.70 -1.15
N ARG A 106 -1.45 17.31 0.14
CA ARG A 106 -0.51 16.30 0.65
C ARG A 106 -0.99 14.92 0.22
N LEU A 107 -0.09 14.12 -0.34
CA LEU A 107 -0.31 12.70 -0.59
C LEU A 107 0.26 11.93 0.59
N ILE A 108 -0.56 11.19 1.31
CA ILE A 108 -0.16 10.44 2.52
C ILE A 108 -0.57 8.99 2.32
N LYS A 109 0.29 8.03 2.63
CA LYS A 109 -0.07 6.61 2.53
C LYS A 109 -0.16 5.93 3.89
N THR A 110 -0.99 4.90 3.97
CA THR A 110 -1.13 4.04 5.14
C THR A 110 -1.49 2.61 4.74
N HIS A 111 -1.19 1.67 5.63
CA HIS A 111 -1.67 0.30 5.59
C HIS A 111 -2.63 -0.01 6.73
N PHE A 112 -3.07 1.00 7.47
CA PHE A 112 -4.00 0.80 8.56
C PHE A 112 -5.34 0.20 8.10
N PRO A 113 -5.88 -0.76 8.88
CA PRO A 113 -7.28 -1.11 8.76
C PRO A 113 -8.12 0.12 9.11
N VAL A 114 -9.33 0.19 8.56
CA VAL A 114 -10.15 1.42 8.56
C VAL A 114 -10.35 2.03 9.96
N GLN A 115 -10.45 1.19 11.01
CA GLN A 115 -10.64 1.62 12.39
C GLN A 115 -9.42 2.31 13.01
N PHE A 116 -8.24 2.22 12.40
CA PHE A 116 -7.00 2.85 12.89
C PHE A 116 -6.68 4.17 12.21
N VAL A 117 -7.41 4.54 11.16
CA VAL A 117 -7.23 5.82 10.46
C VAL A 117 -7.51 6.98 11.42
N PRO A 118 -6.61 7.98 11.52
CA PRO A 118 -6.82 9.14 12.40
C PRO A 118 -8.14 9.85 12.12
N LYS A 119 -8.83 10.28 13.18
CA LYS A 119 -10.17 10.86 13.08
C LYS A 119 -10.23 12.11 12.19
N SER A 120 -9.16 12.89 12.18
CA SER A 120 -9.07 14.13 11.40
C SER A 120 -9.28 13.93 9.90
N PHE A 121 -8.90 12.79 9.31
CA PHE A 121 -9.19 12.52 7.89
C PHE A 121 -10.70 12.45 7.61
N TRP A 122 -11.47 11.90 8.55
CA TRP A 122 -12.93 11.82 8.45
C TRP A 122 -13.58 13.18 8.73
N GLU A 123 -13.11 13.87 9.78
CA GLU A 123 -13.63 15.19 10.18
C GLU A 123 -13.40 16.26 9.11
N GLN A 124 -12.24 16.23 8.44
CA GLN A 124 -11.89 17.13 7.34
C GLN A 124 -12.45 16.69 5.98
N ASN A 125 -13.18 15.56 5.94
CA ASN A 125 -13.81 15.04 4.73
C ASN A 125 -12.80 14.83 3.58
N CYS A 126 -11.59 14.38 3.93
CA CYS A 126 -10.48 14.17 3.00
C CYS A 126 -10.84 13.11 1.96
N LYS A 127 -10.27 13.24 0.76
CA LYS A 127 -10.38 12.19 -0.26
C LYS A 127 -9.50 11.00 0.16
N ILE A 128 -10.01 9.79 0.00
CA ILE A 128 -9.29 8.56 0.28
C ILE A 128 -9.34 7.66 -0.95
N ILE A 129 -8.19 7.12 -1.31
CA ILE A 129 -8.07 6.14 -2.38
C ILE A 129 -7.66 4.82 -1.74
N TYR A 130 -8.54 3.82 -1.87
CA TYR A 130 -8.29 2.48 -1.42
C TYR A 130 -8.00 1.57 -2.61
N VAL A 131 -6.90 0.83 -2.58
CA VAL A 131 -6.61 -0.20 -3.59
C VAL A 131 -6.61 -1.58 -2.95
N ALA A 132 -7.48 -2.45 -3.47
CA ALA A 132 -7.53 -3.86 -3.13
C ALA A 132 -6.80 -4.69 -4.19
N ARG A 133 -6.32 -5.88 -3.81
CA ARG A 133 -5.72 -6.85 -4.73
C ARG A 133 -6.15 -8.23 -4.28
N ASN A 134 -6.36 -9.15 -5.22
CA ASN A 134 -6.72 -10.53 -4.94
C ASN A 134 -5.78 -11.14 -3.89
N ALA A 135 -6.35 -11.87 -2.93
CA ALA A 135 -5.64 -12.36 -1.76
C ALA A 135 -4.47 -13.31 -2.11
N LYS A 136 -4.57 -14.11 -3.17
CA LYS A 136 -3.55 -15.09 -3.54
C LYS A 136 -2.26 -14.40 -4.01
N ASP A 137 -2.36 -13.45 -4.95
CA ASP A 137 -1.19 -12.66 -5.37
C ASP A 137 -0.69 -11.72 -4.28
N ASN A 138 -1.60 -11.18 -3.47
CA ASN A 138 -1.24 -10.33 -2.35
C ASN A 138 -0.37 -11.10 -1.35
N MET A 139 -0.81 -12.30 -0.94
CA MET A 139 -0.08 -13.22 -0.06
C MET A 139 1.32 -13.56 -0.59
N VAL A 140 1.43 -13.97 -1.86
CA VAL A 140 2.74 -14.25 -2.49
C VAL A 140 3.63 -13.02 -2.48
N SER A 141 3.07 -11.86 -2.83
CA SER A 141 3.83 -10.62 -2.85
C SER A 141 4.27 -10.19 -1.44
N PHE A 142 3.49 -10.50 -0.41
CA PHE A 142 3.80 -10.18 0.98
C PHE A 142 4.88 -11.10 1.53
N PHE A 143 4.79 -12.40 1.25
CA PHE A 143 5.84 -13.36 1.60
C PHE A 143 7.22 -12.93 1.08
N HIS A 144 7.34 -12.61 -0.21
CA HIS A 144 8.61 -12.16 -0.78
C HIS A 144 9.07 -10.80 -0.22
N PHE A 145 8.12 -9.94 0.14
CA PHE A 145 8.44 -8.66 0.79
C PHE A 145 8.98 -8.85 2.20
N ASP A 146 8.38 -9.70 3.01
CA ASP A 146 8.85 -10.00 4.36
C ASP A 146 10.22 -10.67 4.32
N ARG A 147 10.51 -11.50 3.32
CA ARG A 147 11.85 -12.07 3.12
C ARG A 147 12.92 -11.00 2.91
N MET A 148 12.67 -10.01 2.06
CA MET A 148 13.66 -8.98 1.71
C MET A 148 13.68 -7.77 2.65
N ALA A 149 12.57 -7.43 3.30
CA ALA A 149 12.47 -6.28 4.18
C ALA A 149 12.93 -6.66 5.60
N LEU A 150 14.16 -6.29 5.94
CA LEU A 150 14.85 -6.71 7.17
C LEU A 150 14.16 -6.25 8.46
N THR A 151 13.27 -5.26 8.35
CA THR A 151 12.51 -4.70 9.48
C THR A 151 11.12 -5.30 9.64
N GLN A 152 10.78 -6.33 8.85
CA GLN A 152 9.55 -7.10 9.00
C GLN A 152 9.72 -8.28 9.97
N PRO A 153 8.60 -8.86 10.44
CA PRO A 153 8.62 -10.18 11.06
C PRO A 153 9.24 -11.24 10.16
N ASP A 154 9.73 -12.31 10.79
CA ASP A 154 10.24 -13.45 10.02
C ASP A 154 9.09 -14.10 9.23
N PRO A 155 9.21 -14.22 7.90
CA PRO A 155 8.21 -14.92 7.10
C PRO A 155 8.15 -16.42 7.41
N GLY A 156 9.24 -17.04 7.87
CA GLY A 156 9.36 -18.51 7.89
C GLY A 156 9.33 -19.11 6.48
N ASP A 157 8.95 -20.38 6.37
CA ASP A 157 8.71 -21.04 5.09
C ASP A 157 7.33 -20.67 4.50
N TRP A 158 7.14 -20.98 3.22
CA TRP A 158 5.91 -20.65 2.49
C TRP A 158 4.65 -21.32 3.09
N SER A 159 4.74 -22.57 3.52
CA SER A 159 3.59 -23.31 4.07
C SER A 159 3.14 -22.72 5.41
N SER A 160 4.09 -22.38 6.27
CA SER A 160 3.83 -21.67 7.53
C SER A 160 3.25 -20.27 7.27
N TYR A 161 3.80 -19.53 6.29
CA TYR A 161 3.29 -18.20 5.93
C TYR A 161 1.85 -18.25 5.42
N PHE A 162 1.55 -19.21 4.54
CA PHE A 162 0.22 -19.46 4.00
C PHE A 162 -0.81 -19.65 5.12
N LYS A 163 -0.53 -20.51 6.10
CA LYS A 163 -1.42 -20.74 7.25
C LYS A 163 -1.64 -19.47 8.08
N ARG A 164 -0.57 -18.73 8.39
CA ARG A 164 -0.69 -17.45 9.12
C ARG A 164 -1.51 -16.42 8.35
N PHE A 165 -1.45 -16.41 7.02
CA PHE A 165 -2.29 -15.51 6.21
C PHE A 165 -3.78 -15.83 6.40
N LEU A 166 -4.18 -17.10 6.25
CA LEU A 166 -5.58 -17.52 6.41
C LEU A 166 -6.09 -17.20 7.82
N GLU A 167 -5.25 -17.40 8.83
CA GLU A 167 -5.59 -17.08 10.23
C GLU A 167 -5.55 -15.58 10.56
N GLY A 168 -5.21 -14.71 9.61
CA GLY A 168 -5.08 -13.27 9.82
C GLY A 168 -3.96 -12.86 10.77
N LYS A 169 -2.93 -13.71 10.93
CA LYS A 169 -1.77 -13.51 11.83
C LYS A 169 -0.56 -12.87 11.16
N LEU A 170 -0.78 -12.07 10.11
CA LEU A 170 0.25 -11.27 9.47
C LEU A 170 0.19 -9.81 9.96
N LEU A 171 1.22 -9.04 9.66
CA LEU A 171 1.24 -7.61 9.96
C LEU A 171 0.07 -6.91 9.26
N TYR A 172 -0.66 -6.06 10.01
CA TYR A 172 -1.95 -5.45 9.65
C TYR A 172 -3.16 -6.41 9.66
N GLY A 173 -2.96 -7.63 10.11
CA GLY A 173 -4.02 -8.61 10.36
C GLY A 173 -4.60 -9.27 9.11
N SER A 174 -5.86 -9.66 9.25
CA SER A 174 -6.63 -10.36 8.22
C SER A 174 -6.81 -9.50 6.96
N TRP A 175 -6.38 -10.04 5.82
CA TRP A 175 -6.68 -9.43 4.52
C TRP A 175 -8.19 -9.30 4.31
N TYR A 176 -8.97 -10.31 4.73
CA TYR A 176 -10.43 -10.34 4.59
C TYR A 176 -11.08 -9.18 5.33
N ASP A 177 -10.72 -8.99 6.60
CA ASP A 177 -11.28 -7.92 7.42
C ASP A 177 -10.85 -6.56 6.89
N HIS A 178 -9.62 -6.45 6.39
CA HIS A 178 -9.10 -5.21 5.83
C HIS A 178 -9.88 -4.78 4.58
N VAL A 179 -10.01 -5.65 3.56
CA VAL A 179 -10.71 -5.30 2.32
C VAL A 179 -12.19 -5.04 2.54
N ASN A 180 -12.84 -5.84 3.41
CA ASN A 180 -14.26 -5.68 3.73
C ASN A 180 -14.53 -4.46 4.62
N GLY A 181 -13.65 -4.16 5.59
CA GLY A 181 -13.79 -3.00 6.46
C GLY A 181 -13.74 -1.70 5.66
N TRP A 182 -12.77 -1.57 4.76
CA TRP A 182 -12.67 -0.45 3.83
C TRP A 182 -13.85 -0.38 2.86
N TRP A 183 -14.33 -1.52 2.35
CA TRP A 183 -15.50 -1.56 1.48
C TRP A 183 -16.79 -1.13 2.22
N LYS A 184 -17.00 -1.60 3.44
CA LYS A 184 -18.13 -1.22 4.30
C LYS A 184 -18.13 0.29 4.54
N LYS A 185 -16.97 0.88 4.84
CA LYS A 185 -16.85 2.33 5.01
C LYS A 185 -17.16 3.07 3.71
N LYS A 186 -16.68 2.59 2.55
CA LYS A 186 -17.02 3.13 1.22
C LYS A 186 -18.52 3.17 0.92
N GLN A 187 -19.32 2.25 1.47
CA GLN A 187 -20.77 2.28 1.29
C GLN A 187 -21.43 3.47 2.01
N THR A 188 -20.82 3.94 3.10
CA THR A 188 -21.32 5.06 3.91
C THR A 188 -20.62 6.39 3.61
N ASP A 189 -19.52 6.36 2.85
CA ASP A 189 -18.63 7.50 2.64
C ASP A 189 -18.30 7.67 1.15
N ASN A 190 -18.79 8.76 0.56
CA ASN A 190 -18.58 9.05 -0.86
C ASN A 190 -17.18 9.62 -1.17
N LYS A 191 -16.36 9.93 -0.14
CA LYS A 191 -14.97 10.36 -0.29
C LYS A 191 -13.97 9.23 -0.36
N ILE A 192 -14.43 7.99 -0.44
CA ILE A 192 -13.57 6.85 -0.72
C ILE A 192 -13.73 6.46 -2.19
N HIS A 193 -12.61 6.36 -2.91
CA HIS A 193 -12.52 5.73 -4.22
C HIS A 193 -11.88 4.36 -4.05
N TYR A 194 -12.63 3.29 -4.33
CA TYR A 194 -12.21 1.91 -4.13
C TYR A 194 -11.84 1.30 -5.48
N MET A 195 -10.57 0.95 -5.65
CA MET A 195 -9.99 0.41 -6.88
C MET A 195 -9.53 -1.03 -6.67
N PHE A 196 -9.39 -1.77 -7.77
CA PHE A 196 -8.80 -3.09 -7.78
C PHE A 196 -7.50 -3.07 -8.58
N TYR A 197 -6.46 -3.68 -8.03
CA TYR A 197 -5.16 -3.81 -8.70
C TYR A 197 -5.28 -4.54 -10.03
N GLU A 198 -6.20 -5.50 -10.10
CA GLU A 198 -6.52 -6.28 -11.29
C GLU A 198 -7.02 -5.38 -12.42
N ASP A 199 -8.02 -4.54 -12.16
CA ASP A 199 -8.56 -3.57 -13.12
C ASP A 199 -7.48 -2.59 -13.60
N MET A 200 -6.58 -2.18 -12.70
CA MET A 200 -5.45 -1.31 -13.06
C MET A 200 -4.48 -1.99 -14.04
N ILE A 201 -4.30 -3.32 -13.93
CA ILE A 201 -3.47 -4.12 -14.84
C ILE A 201 -4.18 -4.32 -16.18
N GLU A 202 -5.49 -4.59 -16.15
CA GLU A 202 -6.32 -4.81 -17.34
C GLU A 202 -6.40 -3.56 -18.21
N ASP A 203 -6.77 -2.41 -17.62
CA ASP A 203 -6.84 -1.13 -18.31
C ASP A 203 -6.40 0.04 -17.42
N THR A 204 -5.09 0.26 -17.37
CA THR A 204 -4.50 1.38 -16.62
C THR A 204 -5.07 2.74 -17.04
N GLY A 205 -5.39 2.93 -18.32
CA GLY A 205 -5.86 4.21 -18.85
C GLY A 205 -7.27 4.54 -18.37
N HIS A 206 -8.15 3.55 -18.34
CA HIS A 206 -9.51 3.66 -17.83
C HIS A 206 -9.55 3.88 -16.31
N GLU A 207 -8.71 3.16 -15.55
CA GLU A 207 -8.63 3.37 -14.11
C GLU A 207 -8.09 4.76 -13.75
N ILE A 208 -7.16 5.31 -14.56
CA ILE A 208 -6.73 6.71 -14.42
C ILE A 208 -7.90 7.67 -14.69
N ASP A 209 -8.74 7.43 -15.69
CA ASP A 209 -9.90 8.31 -15.98
C ASP A 209 -10.90 8.31 -14.82
N LYS A 210 -11.24 7.13 -14.28
CA LYS A 210 -12.10 7.01 -13.09
C LYS A 210 -11.52 7.77 -11.91
N LEU A 211 -10.21 7.64 -11.69
CA LEU A 211 -9.51 8.33 -10.62
C LEU A 211 -9.54 9.86 -10.82
N CYS A 212 -9.30 10.35 -12.04
CA CYS A 212 -9.42 11.76 -12.38
C CYS A 212 -10.85 12.29 -12.14
N GLY A 213 -11.87 11.55 -12.55
CA GLY A 213 -13.27 11.90 -12.29
C GLY A 213 -13.58 12.02 -10.80
N PHE A 214 -13.06 11.11 -9.98
CA PHE A 214 -13.20 11.20 -8.52
C PHE A 214 -12.43 12.38 -7.91
N LEU A 215 -11.23 12.65 -8.42
CA LEU A 215 -10.40 13.76 -7.95
C LEU A 215 -10.86 15.13 -8.45
N GLY A 216 -11.72 15.19 -9.47
CA GLY A 216 -12.12 16.42 -10.15
C GLY A 216 -11.00 17.01 -11.00
N LEU A 217 -10.15 16.15 -11.57
CA LEU A 217 -9.04 16.53 -12.45
C LEU A 217 -9.39 16.26 -13.91
N SER A 218 -8.86 17.09 -14.80
CA SER A 218 -8.93 16.91 -16.25
C SER A 218 -7.52 16.79 -16.80
N LEU A 219 -7.30 15.81 -17.69
CA LEU A 219 -6.02 15.59 -18.35
C LEU A 219 -6.14 15.86 -19.85
N SER A 220 -5.11 16.45 -20.43
CA SER A 220 -4.88 16.43 -21.87
C SER A 220 -4.57 15.00 -22.34
N VAL A 221 -4.72 14.76 -23.65
CA VAL A 221 -4.39 13.47 -24.28
C VAL A 221 -2.91 13.14 -24.07
N GLU A 222 -2.04 14.15 -24.18
CA GLU A 222 -0.60 14.04 -24.00
C GLU A 222 -0.24 13.71 -22.54
N GLU A 223 -0.90 14.36 -21.57
CA GLU A 223 -0.72 14.07 -20.16
C GLU A 223 -1.11 12.65 -19.83
N LYS A 224 -2.31 12.22 -20.26
CA LYS A 224 -2.79 10.86 -20.05
C LYS A 224 -1.82 9.84 -20.64
N LYS A 225 -1.34 10.07 -21.86
CA LYS A 225 -0.35 9.20 -22.53
C LYS A 225 0.97 9.14 -21.75
N ARG A 226 1.48 10.29 -21.29
CA ARG A 226 2.71 10.38 -20.51
C ARG A 226 2.59 9.65 -19.18
N ILE A 227 1.50 9.88 -18.43
CA ILE A 227 1.26 9.24 -17.13
C ILE A 227 1.10 7.73 -17.33
N SER A 228 0.19 7.30 -18.21
CA SER A 228 -0.08 5.88 -18.48
C SER A 228 1.19 5.13 -18.90
N GLY A 229 2.04 5.76 -19.73
CA GLY A 229 3.34 5.19 -20.10
C GLY A 229 4.33 5.16 -18.94
N GLY A 230 4.45 6.24 -18.16
CA GLY A 230 5.40 6.35 -17.05
C GLY A 230 5.12 5.40 -15.89
N VAL A 231 3.85 5.09 -15.64
CA VAL A 231 3.43 4.21 -14.54
C VAL A 231 3.39 2.72 -14.92
N GLN A 232 3.83 2.37 -16.12
CA GLN A 232 4.02 0.96 -16.48
C GLN A 232 5.07 0.31 -15.58
N PHE A 233 4.84 -0.96 -15.23
CA PHE A 233 5.67 -1.70 -14.27
C PHE A 233 7.16 -1.63 -14.60
N ASP A 234 7.53 -1.88 -15.86
CA ASP A 234 8.93 -1.88 -16.29
C ASP A 234 9.58 -0.49 -16.20
N ASN A 235 8.82 0.58 -16.45
CA ASN A 235 9.31 1.95 -16.32
C ASN A 235 9.51 2.31 -14.84
N MET A 236 8.54 1.99 -13.99
CA MET A 236 8.67 2.16 -12.54
C MET A 236 9.81 1.32 -11.95
N LYS A 237 10.04 0.11 -12.46
CA LYS A 237 11.13 -0.79 -12.03
C LYS A 237 12.51 -0.21 -12.32
N ARG A 238 12.69 0.48 -13.46
CA ARG A 238 13.94 1.17 -13.81
C ARG A 238 14.10 2.52 -13.10
N ASN A 239 13.01 3.10 -12.60
CA ASN A 239 13.03 4.39 -11.92
C ASN A 239 13.49 4.27 -10.45
N ASN A 240 14.72 4.74 -10.17
CA ASN A 240 15.31 4.73 -8.83
C ASN A 240 14.59 5.62 -7.80
N MET A 241 13.75 6.56 -8.24
CA MET A 241 12.92 7.40 -7.36
C MET A 241 11.65 6.68 -6.91
N VAL A 242 11.34 5.49 -7.45
CA VAL A 242 10.08 4.79 -7.21
C VAL A 242 10.28 3.31 -6.81
N ASN A 243 11.33 2.66 -7.32
CA ASN A 243 11.57 1.23 -7.13
C ASN A 243 12.17 0.84 -5.76
N TYR A 244 12.39 1.81 -4.87
CA TYR A 244 13.02 1.65 -3.55
C TYR A 244 14.50 1.24 -3.55
N SER A 245 15.23 1.27 -4.68
CA SER A 245 16.60 0.75 -4.77
C SER A 245 17.62 1.42 -3.84
N THR A 246 17.30 2.60 -3.28
CA THR A 246 18.13 3.32 -2.31
C THR A 246 17.84 2.95 -0.85
N SER A 247 16.85 2.08 -0.60
CA SER A 247 16.48 1.63 0.75
C SER A 247 17.59 0.81 1.40
N GLN A 248 17.99 1.21 2.61
CA GLN A 248 19.00 0.50 3.41
C GLN A 248 18.43 -0.65 4.24
N VAL A 249 17.10 -0.79 4.31
CA VAL A 249 16.41 -1.80 5.13
C VAL A 249 15.80 -2.93 4.29
N MET A 250 16.17 -2.99 3.02
CA MET A 250 15.68 -3.94 2.03
C MET A 250 16.87 -4.64 1.37
N ASP A 251 16.90 -5.97 1.42
CA ASP A 251 17.90 -6.78 0.73
C ASP A 251 17.38 -7.23 -0.64
N PHE A 252 17.74 -6.46 -1.67
CA PHE A 252 17.35 -6.73 -3.05
C PHE A 252 17.97 -7.99 -3.65
N LYS A 253 18.97 -8.61 -3.00
CA LYS A 253 19.51 -9.91 -3.41
C LYS A 253 18.54 -11.06 -3.08
N ILE A 254 17.71 -10.89 -2.05
CA ILE A 254 16.68 -11.88 -1.65
C ILE A 254 15.46 -11.78 -2.56
N SER A 255 14.93 -10.57 -2.75
CA SER A 255 13.86 -10.29 -3.70
C SER A 255 13.87 -8.81 -4.06
N PRO A 256 13.68 -8.44 -5.35
CA PRO A 256 13.43 -7.05 -5.72
C PRO A 256 12.07 -6.56 -5.17
N PHE A 257 11.97 -5.26 -4.86
CA PHE A 257 10.70 -4.64 -4.47
C PHE A 257 9.71 -4.64 -5.65
N MET A 258 10.17 -4.19 -6.82
CA MET A 258 9.45 -4.32 -8.09
C MET A 258 9.63 -5.74 -8.65
N ARG A 259 8.88 -6.70 -8.07
CA ARG A 259 9.08 -8.15 -8.28
C ARG A 259 8.59 -8.68 -9.63
N LYS A 260 7.28 -8.66 -9.85
CA LYS A 260 6.63 -9.20 -11.07
C LYS A 260 5.54 -8.30 -11.66
N GLY A 261 4.79 -7.55 -10.84
CA GLY A 261 3.83 -6.55 -11.33
C GLY A 261 2.72 -7.10 -12.22
N LYS A 262 2.22 -8.30 -11.94
CA LYS A 262 1.19 -8.99 -12.74
C LYS A 262 0.11 -9.60 -11.85
N VAL A 263 -1.01 -9.98 -12.46
CA VAL A 263 -2.06 -10.82 -11.86
C VAL A 263 -1.80 -12.29 -12.23
N GLY A 264 -2.04 -13.21 -11.30
CA GLY A 264 -1.94 -14.65 -11.52
C GLY A 264 -0.58 -15.28 -11.20
N ASP A 265 0.37 -14.56 -10.58
CA ASP A 265 1.67 -15.14 -10.20
C ASP A 265 1.55 -16.17 -9.07
N TRP A 266 0.45 -16.12 -8.31
CA TRP A 266 0.13 -17.09 -7.28
C TRP A 266 0.13 -18.54 -7.77
N LYS A 267 -0.22 -18.79 -9.03
CA LYS A 267 -0.18 -20.13 -9.65
C LYS A 267 1.20 -20.77 -9.65
N ASN A 268 2.28 -19.97 -9.57
CA ASN A 268 3.65 -20.46 -9.51
C ASN A 268 4.12 -20.79 -8.08
N HIS A 269 3.28 -20.60 -7.07
CA HIS A 269 3.64 -20.70 -5.65
C HIS A 269 2.72 -21.63 -4.87
N PHE A 270 1.42 -21.58 -5.15
CA PHE A 270 0.43 -22.43 -4.51
C PHE A 270 0.57 -23.86 -5.02
N THR A 271 0.60 -24.82 -4.10
CA THR A 271 0.30 -26.21 -4.47
C THR A 271 -1.20 -26.37 -4.75
N VAL A 272 -1.60 -27.44 -5.43
CA VAL A 272 -3.02 -27.75 -5.66
C VAL A 272 -3.78 -27.82 -4.33
N ALA A 273 -3.23 -28.53 -3.34
CA ALA A 273 -3.84 -28.66 -2.02
C ALA A 273 -3.98 -27.31 -1.29
N GLN A 274 -2.96 -26.44 -1.36
CA GLN A 274 -3.06 -25.09 -0.80
C GLN A 274 -4.10 -24.24 -1.53
N ASN A 275 -4.25 -24.40 -2.84
CA ASN A 275 -5.26 -23.69 -3.60
C ASN A 275 -6.68 -24.13 -3.20
N GLU A 276 -6.93 -25.44 -3.10
CA GLU A 276 -8.21 -25.99 -2.65
C GLU A 276 -8.56 -25.55 -1.23
N GLU A 277 -7.58 -25.60 -0.31
CA GLU A 277 -7.76 -25.12 1.06
C GLU A 277 -8.10 -23.63 1.10
N PHE A 278 -7.36 -22.81 0.34
CA PHE A 278 -7.63 -21.39 0.23
C PHE A 278 -9.02 -21.12 -0.34
N ASP A 279 -9.42 -21.84 -1.39
CA ASP A 279 -10.69 -21.58 -2.07
C ASP A 279 -11.89 -21.90 -1.15
N GLU A 280 -11.80 -22.93 -0.32
CA GLU A 280 -12.83 -23.22 0.70
C GLU A 280 -12.84 -22.15 1.79
N ASP A 281 -11.68 -21.79 2.37
CA ASP A 281 -11.58 -20.72 3.37
C ASP A 281 -12.12 -19.38 2.83
N TYR A 282 -11.69 -18.99 1.64
CA TYR A 282 -12.11 -17.76 0.96
C TYR A 282 -13.62 -17.76 0.74
N LYS A 283 -14.19 -18.86 0.23
CA LYS A 283 -15.63 -18.99 -0.01
C LYS A 283 -16.43 -18.82 1.28
N GLN A 284 -15.99 -19.42 2.39
CA GLN A 284 -16.69 -19.31 3.67
C GLN A 284 -16.56 -17.90 4.27
N THR A 285 -15.34 -17.34 4.26
CA THR A 285 -15.04 -16.05 4.88
C THR A 285 -15.63 -14.88 4.08
N MET A 286 -15.66 -14.97 2.75
CA MET A 286 -16.17 -13.93 1.85
C MET A 286 -17.62 -14.13 1.42
N LYS A 287 -18.35 -15.13 1.94
CA LYS A 287 -19.72 -15.49 1.48
C LYS A 287 -20.73 -14.34 1.47
N ASN A 288 -20.58 -13.37 2.38
CA ASN A 288 -21.46 -12.20 2.50
C ASN A 288 -20.82 -10.91 1.97
N SER A 289 -19.61 -11.01 1.40
CA SER A 289 -18.93 -9.87 0.80
C SER A 289 -19.46 -9.64 -0.62
N PRO A 290 -19.81 -8.41 -0.99
CA PRO A 290 -20.13 -8.08 -2.37
C PRO A 290 -18.88 -7.89 -3.24
N LEU A 291 -17.68 -7.92 -2.65
CA LEU A 291 -16.43 -7.74 -3.37
C LEU A 291 -16.17 -8.91 -4.31
N LYS A 292 -15.78 -8.59 -5.54
CA LYS A 292 -15.36 -9.57 -6.55
C LYS A 292 -13.93 -9.26 -6.95
N PHE A 293 -13.08 -10.26 -6.84
CA PHE A 293 -11.66 -10.17 -7.21
C PHE A 293 -11.40 -11.07 -8.42
N HIS A 294 -10.54 -10.61 -9.32
CA HIS A 294 -10.06 -11.40 -10.44
C HIS A 294 -8.77 -12.12 -10.05
N TRP A 295 -8.68 -13.41 -10.34
CA TRP A 295 -7.49 -14.24 -10.02
C TRP A 295 -6.48 -14.27 -11.16
N GLU A 296 -6.88 -13.80 -12.33
CA GLU A 296 -6.14 -13.70 -13.58
C GLU A 296 -6.73 -12.57 -14.42
N VAL A 297 -5.91 -12.01 -15.31
CA VAL A 297 -6.25 -11.00 -16.32
C VAL A 297 -5.74 -11.51 -17.65
#